data_AF-A0A6L3YWX1-F1
#
_entry.id   AF-A0A6L3YWX1-F1
#
_cell.length_a   1.000
_cell.length_b   1.000
_cell.length_c   1.000
_cell.angle_alpha   90.00
_cell.angle_beta   90.00
_cell.angle_gamma   90.00
#
_symmetry.space_group_name_H-M   'P 1'
#
loop_
_entity.id
_entity.type
_entity.pdbx_description
1 polymer ?
#
loop_
_entity_poly.entity_id
_entity_poly.type
_entity_poly.pdbx_seq_one_letter_code
_entity_poly.pdbx_strand_id
1 'polypeptide(L)' 'MPVNLKSVPGPKHEGKYPDRNIDCQEAIAGAVVDIIEQAEKAGWTAVEAARAISDVSRGLFVGIQGKDPLE' A
#
# COMPACT_ATOMS: atom_id res chain seq x y z
N MET A 1 -0.74 2.07 20.48
CA MET A 1 0.12 0.86 20.42
C MET A 1 1.05 1.02 19.23
N PRO A 2 2.33 0.61 19.29
CA PRO A 2 3.20 0.68 18.12
C PRO A 2 2.66 -0.22 17.00
N VAL A 3 2.72 0.29 15.77
CA VAL A 3 2.33 -0.44 14.56
C VAL A 3 3.35 -1.56 14.36
N ASN A 4 2.94 -2.82 14.51
CA ASN A 4 3.79 -3.96 14.15
C ASN A 4 3.43 -4.40 12.72
N LEU A 5 3.95 -3.66 11.74
CA LEU A 5 3.69 -3.94 10.33
C LEU A 5 4.40 -5.24 9.92
N LYS A 6 3.70 -6.13 9.19
CA LYS A 6 4.36 -7.28 8.56
C LYS A 6 5.48 -6.81 7.62
N SER A 7 6.58 -7.56 7.60
CA SER A 7 7.67 -7.35 6.65
C SER A 7 7.19 -7.64 5.23
N VAL A 8 7.46 -6.74 4.30
CA VAL A 8 7.16 -6.92 2.88
C VAL A 8 8.32 -7.70 2.23
N PRO A 9 8.08 -8.89 1.65
CA PRO A 9 9.14 -9.64 0.96
C PRO A 9 9.60 -8.92 -0.31
N GLY A 10 10.85 -9.16 -0.69
CA GLY A 10 11.39 -8.67 -1.96
C GLY A 10 10.74 -9.36 -3.19
N PRO A 11 10.98 -8.85 -4.41
CA PRO A 11 10.45 -9.44 -5.62
C PRO A 11 10.97 -10.87 -5.83
N LYS A 12 10.14 -11.77 -6.40
CA LYS A 12 10.52 -13.18 -6.65
C LYS A 12 11.72 -13.32 -7.59
N HIS A 13 11.84 -12.41 -8.57
CA HIS A 13 12.93 -12.37 -9.54
C HIS A 13 13.44 -10.94 -9.74
N GLU A 14 14.72 -10.81 -10.08
CA GLU A 14 15.27 -9.54 -10.56
C GLU A 14 14.77 -9.22 -11.97
N GLY A 15 14.75 -7.93 -12.31
CA GLY A 15 14.36 -7.48 -13.65
C GLY A 15 12.85 -7.49 -13.90
N LYS A 16 12.44 -7.47 -15.17
CA LYS A 16 11.04 -7.46 -15.59
C LYS A 16 10.57 -8.90 -15.80
N TYR A 17 9.45 -9.26 -15.18
CA TYR A 17 8.75 -10.52 -15.42
C TYR A 17 7.23 -10.26 -15.47
N PRO A 18 6.45 -11.09 -16.18
CA PRO A 18 5.04 -10.81 -16.50
C PRO A 18 4.19 -10.46 -15.27
N ASP A 19 4.36 -11.21 -14.18
CA ASP A 19 3.53 -11.10 -12.99
C ASP A 19 4.08 -10.14 -11.92
N ARG A 20 5.12 -9.34 -12.23
CA ARG A 20 5.81 -8.50 -11.25
C ARG A 20 4.90 -7.53 -10.51
N ASN A 21 3.90 -6.98 -11.20
CA ASN A 21 2.92 -6.10 -10.58
C ASN A 21 2.05 -6.86 -9.55
N ILE A 22 1.61 -8.06 -9.89
CA ILE A 22 0.78 -8.90 -9.02
C ILE A 22 1.58 -9.34 -7.80
N ASP A 23 2.82 -9.78 -8.00
CA ASP A 23 3.73 -10.15 -6.91
C ASP A 23 3.96 -9.00 -5.92
N CYS A 24 4.16 -7.78 -6.41
CA CYS A 24 4.28 -6.60 -5.54
C CYS A 24 3.00 -6.36 -4.73
N GLN A 25 1.82 -6.57 -5.32
CA GLN A 25 0.54 -6.41 -4.63
C GLN A 25 0.33 -7.47 -3.54
N GLU A 26 0.63 -8.74 -3.84
CA GLU A 26 0.55 -9.82 -2.86
C GLU A 26 1.52 -9.60 -1.70
N ALA A 27 2.74 -9.12 -1.99
CA ALA A 27 3.76 -8.84 -0.98
C ALA A 27 3.31 -7.79 0.05
N ILE A 28 2.56 -6.77 -0.38
CA ILE A 28 2.10 -5.69 0.51
C ILE A 28 0.73 -5.96 1.14
N ALA A 29 -0.07 -6.88 0.59
CA ALA A 29 -1.46 -7.10 1.00
C ALA A 29 -1.58 -7.38 2.51
N GLY A 30 -0.67 -8.20 3.07
CA GLY A 30 -0.67 -8.53 4.49
C GLY A 30 -0.46 -7.31 5.40
N ALA A 31 0.38 -6.36 4.99
CA ALA A 31 0.63 -5.13 5.72
C ALA A 31 -0.54 -4.14 5.61
N VAL A 32 -1.20 -4.08 4.45
CA VAL A 32 -2.41 -3.26 4.25
C VAL A 32 -3.54 -3.74 5.14
N VAL A 33 -3.74 -5.06 5.26
CA VAL A 33 -4.73 -5.64 6.19
C VAL A 33 -4.43 -5.22 7.63
N ASP A 34 -3.18 -5.26 8.07
CA ASP A 34 -2.81 -4.85 9.44
C ASP A 34 -3.16 -3.37 9.70
N ILE A 35 -3.03 -2.49 8.69
CA ILE A 35 -3.41 -1.08 8.80
C ILE A 35 -4.94 -0.94 8.94
N ILE A 36 -5.70 -1.72 8.15
CA ILE A 36 -7.18 -1.73 8.22
C ILE A 36 -7.64 -2.18 9.62
N GLU A 37 -7.12 -3.29 10.13
CA GLU A 37 -7.46 -3.78 11.47
C GLU A 37 -7.16 -2.76 12.58
N GLN A 38 -6.10 -1.96 12.41
CA GLN A 38 -5.77 -0.89 13.36
C GLN A 38 -6.73 0.29 13.26
N ALA A 39 -7.13 0.68 12.06
CA ALA A 39 -8.14 1.71 11.87
C ALA A 39 -9.49 1.27 12.48
N GLU A 40 -9.87 0.00 12.34
CA GLU A 40 -11.05 -0.55 13.00
C GLU A 40 -10.97 -0.50 14.53
N LYS A 41 -9.80 -0.83 15.11
CA LYS A 41 -9.55 -0.65 16.55
C LYS A 41 -9.61 0.81 17.00
N ALA A 42 -9.38 1.76 16.10
CA ALA A 42 -9.54 3.19 16.34
C ALA A 42 -10.98 3.69 16.10
N GLY A 43 -11.92 2.80 15.76
CA GLY A 43 -13.34 3.09 15.59
C GLY A 43 -13.78 3.38 14.15
N TRP A 44 -12.92 3.15 13.16
CA TRP A 44 -13.26 3.33 11.75
C TRP A 44 -13.95 2.06 11.22
N THR A 45 -14.71 2.17 10.14
CA THR A 45 -15.11 0.99 9.37
C THR A 45 -13.97 0.53 8.46
N ALA A 46 -13.92 -0.77 8.13
CA ALA A 46 -12.97 -1.29 7.13
C ALA A 46 -13.05 -0.54 5.78
N VAL A 47 -14.24 -0.10 5.37
CA VAL A 47 -14.45 0.65 4.12
C VAL A 47 -13.83 2.06 4.18
N GLU A 48 -13.97 2.76 5.31
CA GLU A 48 -13.32 4.06 5.51
C GLU A 48 -11.80 3.93 5.51
N ALA A 49 -11.27 2.92 6.21
CA ALA A 49 -9.85 2.64 6.22
C ALA A 49 -9.32 2.33 4.81
N ALA A 50 -9.99 1.44 4.06
CA ALA A 50 -9.59 1.07 2.71
C ALA A 50 -9.64 2.27 1.75
N ARG A 51 -10.65 3.15 1.86
CA ARG A 51 -10.73 4.39 1.08
C ARG A 51 -9.57 5.33 1.40
N ALA A 52 -9.31 5.58 2.68
CA ALA A 52 -8.21 6.46 3.08
C ALA A 52 -6.85 5.94 2.61
N ILE A 53 -6.60 4.63 2.70
CA ILE A 53 -5.38 4.00 2.20
C ILE A 53 -5.25 4.21 0.68
N SER A 54 -6.33 4.03 -0.08
CA SER A 54 -6.36 4.25 -1.53
C SER A 54 -6.01 5.69 -1.90
N ASP A 55 -6.63 6.67 -1.24
CA ASP A 55 -6.42 8.09 -1.52
C ASP A 55 -4.99 8.54 -1.18
N VAL A 56 -4.45 8.10 -0.03
CA VAL A 56 -3.06 8.36 0.37
C VAL A 56 -2.09 7.70 -0.61
N SER A 57 -2.30 6.44 -0.97
CA SER A 57 -1.43 5.70 -1.91
C SER A 57 -1.39 6.37 -3.28
N ARG A 58 -2.55 6.85 -3.76
CA ARG A 58 -2.64 7.62 -5.01
C ARG A 58 -1.86 8.94 -4.92
N GLY A 59 -2.03 9.69 -3.83
CA GLY A 59 -1.30 10.94 -3.61
C GLY A 59 0.22 10.74 -3.58
N LEU A 60 0.69 9.70 -2.88
CA LEU A 60 2.10 9.32 -2.84
C LEU A 60 2.63 8.94 -4.23
N PHE A 61 1.88 8.15 -4.99
CA PHE A 61 2.28 7.77 -6.36
C PHE A 61 2.47 9.00 -7.25
N VAL A 62 1.53 9.96 -7.21
CA VAL A 62 1.64 11.21 -7.96
C VAL A 62 2.86 12.02 -7.52
N GLY A 63 3.14 12.09 -6.22
CA GLY A 63 4.32 12.78 -5.70
C GLY A 63 5.63 12.12 -6.11
N ILE A 64 5.72 10.79 -6.05
CA ILE A 64 6.90 10.01 -6.44
C ILE A 64 7.19 10.11 -7.94
N GLN A 65 6.14 10.15 -8.77
CA GLN A 65 6.28 10.32 -10.21
C GLN A 65 6.73 11.74 -10.59
N GLY A 66 6.69 12.70 -9.66
CA GLY A 66 7.16 14.06 -9.88
C GLY A 66 6.50 14.68 -11.10
N LYS A 67 5.18 14.92 -11.06
CA LYS A 67 4.56 15.75 -12.12
C LYS A 67 5.25 17.11 -12.11
N ASP A 68 6.05 17.38 -13.14
CA ASP A 68 6.42 18.74 -13.50
C ASP A 68 5.12 19.56 -13.61
N PRO A 69 4.99 20.69 -12.91
CA PRO A 69 3.75 21.48 -12.86
C PRO A 69 3.42 22.22 -14.18
N LEU A 70 4.01 21.83 -15.32
CA LEU A 70 3.89 22.51 -16.62
C LEU A 70 3.61 21.58 -17.81
N GLU A 71 3.07 20.37 -17.60
CA GLU A 71 2.48 19.56 -18.67
C GLU A 71 0.94 19.50 -18.60
#